data_AF-A0A945GAX4-F1
#
_entry.id   AF-A0A945GAX4-F1
#
_cell.length_a   1.000
_cell.length_b   1.000
_cell.length_c   1.000
_cell.angle_alpha   90.00
_cell.angle_beta   90.00
_cell.angle_gamma   90.00
#
_symmetry.space_group_name_H-M   'P 1'
#
loop_
_entity.id
_entity.type
_entity.pdbx_description
1 polymer ?
#
loop_
_entity_poly.entity_id
_entity_poly.type
_entity_poly.pdbx_seq_one_letter_code
_entity_poly.pdbx_strand_id
1 'polypeptide(L)' 'MKNIILFGLIALYLSGCIFTKVVTVPMRVTGAVVSVIPVVGDGVNSVLGASADVIDAIPI' A
#
# COMPACT_ATOMS: atom_id res chain seq x y z
N MET A 1 -25.46 -30.18 -9.66
CA MET A 1 -25.71 -28.79 -9.19
C MET A 1 -24.68 -28.32 -8.17
N LYS A 2 -24.40 -29.07 -7.09
CA LYS A 2 -23.38 -28.71 -6.07
C LYS A 2 -22.01 -28.34 -6.67
N ASN A 3 -21.52 -29.11 -7.64
CA ASN A 3 -20.20 -28.89 -8.23
C ASN A 3 -20.13 -27.61 -9.09
N ILE A 4 -21.22 -27.23 -9.75
CA ILE A 4 -21.29 -26.01 -10.58
C ILE A 4 -21.22 -24.76 -9.68
N ILE A 5 -21.93 -24.79 -8.55
CA ILE A 5 -21.89 -23.72 -7.54
C ILE A 5 -20.48 -23.59 -6.94
N LEU A 6 -19.81 -24.72 -6.68
CA LEU A 6 -18.44 -24.74 -6.16
C LEU A 6 -17.44 -24.12 -7.14
N PHE A 7 -17.52 -24.47 -8.43
CA PHE A 7 -16.66 -23.86 -9.46
C PHE A 7 -16.94 -22.36 -9.63
N GLY A 8 -18.19 -21.92 -9.54
CA GLY A 8 -18.55 -20.50 -9.57
C GLY A 8 -17.95 -19.69 -8.42
N LEU A 9 -17.98 -20.24 -7.20
CA LEU A 9 -17.35 -19.64 -6.03
C LEU A 9 -15.83 -19.53 -6.18
N ILE A 10 -15.18 -20.59 -6.64
CA ILE A 10 -13.72 -20.60 -6.85
C ILE A 10 -13.31 -19.53 -7.87
N ALA A 11 -14.03 -19.41 -8.99
CA ALA A 11 -13.75 -18.40 -10.01
C ALA A 11 -13.89 -16.95 -9.47
N LEU A 12 -14.87 -16.71 -8.60
CA LEU A 12 -15.11 -15.40 -7.97
C LEU A 12 -14.01 -15.03 -6.96
N TYR A 13 -13.51 -15.99 -6.18
CA TYR A 13 -12.38 -15.76 -5.27
C TYR A 13 -11.05 -15.57 -6.01
N LEU A 14 -10.82 -16.30 -7.11
CA LEU A 14 -9.56 -16.23 -7.86
C LEU A 14 -9.40 -14.91 -8.61
N SER A 15 -10.52 -14.35 -9.11
CA SER A 15 -10.55 -13.04 -9.78
C SER A 15 -10.25 -11.89 -8.82
N GLY A 16 -10.76 -11.94 -7.58
CA GLY A 16 -10.38 -10.97 -6.53
C GLY A 16 -8.90 -11.05 -6.11
N CYS A 17 -8.32 -12.25 -6.15
CA CYS A 17 -6.92 -12.47 -5.81
C CYS A 17 -5.96 -11.84 -6.83
N ILE A 18 -6.29 -11.91 -8.13
CA ILE A 18 -5.50 -11.24 -9.18
C ILE A 18 -5.65 -9.72 -9.08
N PHE A 19 -6.87 -9.21 -8.88
CA PHE A 19 -7.11 -7.76 -8.76
C PHE A 19 -6.33 -7.15 -7.59
N THR A 20 -6.39 -7.79 -6.42
CA THR A 20 -5.64 -7.32 -5.25
C THR A 20 -4.13 -7.41 -5.47
N LYS A 21 -3.62 -8.45 -6.15
CA LYS A 21 -2.19 -8.55 -6.47
C LYS A 21 -1.74 -7.46 -7.45
N VAL A 22 -2.53 -7.16 -8.47
CA VAL A 22 -2.23 -6.12 -9.47
C VAL A 22 -2.27 -4.72 -8.87
N VAL A 23 -3.11 -4.46 -7.86
CA VAL A 23 -3.19 -3.14 -7.22
C VAL A 23 -2.16 -2.99 -6.09
N THR A 24 -1.98 -4.01 -5.27
CA THR A 24 -1.10 -3.92 -4.08
C THR A 24 0.39 -4.03 -4.43
N VAL A 25 0.75 -4.75 -5.48
CA VAL A 25 2.17 -4.89 -5.89
C VAL A 25 2.75 -3.56 -6.38
N PRO A 26 2.11 -2.79 -7.28
CA PRO A 26 2.57 -1.47 -7.66
C PRO A 26 2.67 -0.53 -6.46
N MET A 27 1.71 -0.54 -5.54
CA MET A 27 1.79 0.31 -4.34
C MET A 27 3.06 0.05 -3.52
N ARG A 28 3.45 -1.23 -3.36
CA ARG A 28 4.70 -1.61 -2.66
C ARG A 28 5.95 -1.22 -3.46
N VAL A 29 5.94 -1.45 -4.77
CA VAL A 29 7.08 -1.13 -5.64
C VAL A 29 7.27 0.38 -5.75
N THR A 30 6.19 1.14 -5.93
CA THR A 30 6.22 2.61 -5.96
C THR A 30 6.76 3.16 -4.65
N GLY A 31 6.32 2.66 -3.49
CA GLY A 31 6.88 3.07 -2.20
C GLY A 31 8.38 2.81 -2.09
N ALA A 32 8.85 1.65 -2.55
CA ALA A 32 10.28 1.32 -2.56
C ALA A 32 11.08 2.21 -3.53
N VAL A 33 10.55 2.49 -4.72
CA VAL A 33 11.23 3.34 -5.73
C VAL A 33 11.29 4.78 -5.27
N VAL A 34 10.20 5.31 -4.70
CA VAL A 34 10.15 6.68 -4.18
C VAL A 34 11.14 6.90 -3.03
N SER A 35 11.35 5.89 -2.18
CA SER A 35 12.33 5.92 -1.08
C SER A 35 13.79 6.07 -1.56
N VAL A 36 14.10 5.57 -2.76
CA VAL A 36 15.47 5.60 -3.31
C VAL A 36 15.79 6.96 -3.96
N ILE A 37 14.77 7.77 -4.30
CA ILE A 37 14.97 9.05 -4.97
C ILE A 37 15.20 10.13 -3.91
N PRO A 38 16.41 10.71 -3.80
CA PRO A 38 16.73 11.68 -2.75
C PRO A 38 15.80 12.91 -2.77
N VAL A 39 15.38 13.35 -3.97
CA VAL A 39 14.44 14.48 -4.13
C VAL A 39 13.10 14.25 -3.44
N VAL A 40 12.59 13.02 -3.44
CA VAL A 40 11.30 12.70 -2.81
C VAL A 40 11.50 12.22 -1.37
N GLY A 41 12.57 11.47 -1.11
CA GLY A 41 12.97 11.05 0.23
C GLY A 41 13.22 12.23 1.17
N ASP A 42 13.98 13.24 0.74
CA ASP A 42 14.28 14.45 1.52
C ASP A 42 13.02 15.31 1.75
N GLY A 43 12.15 15.41 0.73
CA GLY A 43 10.87 16.11 0.84
C GLY A 43 9.91 15.44 1.84
N VAL A 44 9.80 14.11 1.78
CA VAL A 44 9.00 13.33 2.74
C VAL A 44 9.60 13.43 4.15
N ASN A 45 10.92 13.29 4.30
CA ASN A 45 11.61 13.40 5.58
C ASN A 45 11.45 14.80 6.21
N SER A 46 11.49 15.88 5.42
CA SER A 46 11.25 17.25 5.89
C SER A 46 9.83 17.42 6.44
N VAL A 47 8.82 16.90 5.74
CA VAL A 47 7.41 16.97 6.18
C VAL A 47 7.19 16.13 7.43
N LEU A 48 7.81 14.95 7.50
CA LEU A 48 7.76 14.10 8.69
C LEU A 48 8.44 14.76 9.88
N GLY A 49 9.61 15.38 9.70
CA GLY A 49 10.31 16.12 10.75
C GLY A 49 9.47 17.27 11.31
N ALA A 50 8.89 18.10 10.44
CA ALA A 50 8.00 19.18 10.88
C ALA A 50 6.75 18.66 11.61
N SER A 51 6.23 17.51 11.22
CA SER A 51 5.09 16.88 11.91
C SER A 51 5.51 16.30 13.26
N ALA A 52 6.71 15.71 13.34
CA ALA A 52 7.28 15.18 14.57
C ALA A 52 7.57 16.31 15.57
N ASP A 53 8.12 17.44 15.13
CA ASP A 53 8.36 18.62 15.97
C ASP A 53 7.06 19.16 16.58
N VAL A 54 5.95 19.13 15.83
CA VAL A 54 4.62 19.53 16.35
C VAL A 54 4.11 18.54 17.40
N ILE A 55 4.42 17.26 17.27
CA ILE A 55 4.04 16.22 18.24
C ILE A 55 4.90 16.32 19.50
N ASP A 56 6.21 16.50 19.37
CA ASP A 56 7.14 16.69 20.50
C ASP A 56 6.88 18.00 21.27
N ALA A 57 6.30 19.01 20.62
CA ALA A 57 5.89 20.26 21.24
C ALA A 57 4.61 20.13 22.09
N ILE A 58 3.89 19.00 22.02
CA ILE A 58 2.76 18.73 22.91
C ILE A 58 3.35 18.34 24.28
N PRO A 59 3.14 19.13 25.34
CA PRO A 59 3.59 18.77 26.67
C PRO A 59 2.64 17.70 27.22
N ILE A 60 2.88 16.43 26.88
CA ILE A 60 2.28 15.28 27.55
C ILE A 60 3.04 14.91 28.83
#